data_AF-A0A7R9JPN4-F1
#
_entry.id   AF-A0A7R9JPN4-F1
#
_cell.length_a   1.000
_cell.length_b   1.000
_cell.length_c   1.000
_cell.angle_alpha   90.00
_cell.angle_beta   90.00
_cell.angle_gamma   90.00
#
_symmetry.space_group_name_H-M   'P 1'
#
loop_
_entity.id
_entity.type
_entity.pdbx_description
1 polymer ?
#
loop_
_entity_poly.entity_id
_entity_poly.type
_entity_poly.pdbx_seq_one_letter_code
_entity_poly.pdbx_strand_id
1 'polypeptide(L)'
;MTETINARIPQGELLGKKVSSSNTGGVFYSFQGIPYAKPPVGPLRFKVDTTSFVTNNSSGFLSIEGSDVVPNNGLRDQVMALIWVKENISEFGGDPNNVTIEGISAGGLFHKAIAQSGTALLPACYVRKSVAQQRSYRLGEALGFNKKDPQALADYLKTVTPEQLVTATENALSEEETSRLLTFMFNPTEESGLGAFIPGDPFQLLKQGQFHKVPFIVGVTSAEGKLVLNVHNQAILTEWLPSFGEDVLDGVIFRG
;
A
#
# COMPACT_ATOMS: atom_id res chain seq x y z
N MET A 1 -1.95 28.66 5.42
CA MET A 1 -0.61 28.99 5.96
C MET A 1 -0.22 27.87 6.91
N THR A 2 0.90 27.20 6.69
CA THR A 2 1.43 26.18 7.60
C THR A 2 2.17 26.85 8.74
N GLU A 3 1.73 26.60 9.97
CA GLU A 3 2.38 27.07 11.19
C GLU A 3 3.27 25.96 11.76
N THR A 4 4.53 26.27 12.05
CA THR A 4 5.47 25.33 12.67
C THR A 4 5.24 25.28 14.17
N ILE A 5 5.19 24.08 14.75
CA ILE A 5 4.94 23.87 16.18
C ILE A 5 6.00 22.97 16.79
N ASN A 6 6.44 23.29 18.00
CA ASN A 6 7.35 22.48 18.79
C ASN A 6 6.57 21.82 19.94
N ALA A 7 6.68 20.50 20.06
CA ALA A 7 6.15 19.73 21.19
C ALA A 7 7.30 19.14 22.01
N ARG A 8 7.33 19.39 23.31
CA ARG A 8 8.37 18.82 24.20
C ARG A 8 7.86 17.53 24.84
N ILE A 9 8.61 16.45 24.67
CA ILE A 9 8.37 15.13 25.28
C ILE A 9 9.60 14.70 26.10
N PRO A 10 9.50 13.69 27.00
CA PRO A 10 10.64 13.26 27.83
C PRO A 10 11.90 12.88 27.03
N GLN A 11 11.74 12.45 25.79
CA GLN A 11 12.81 12.03 24.88
C GLN A 11 13.41 13.18 24.04
N GLY A 12 12.83 14.40 24.09
CA GLY A 12 13.33 15.56 23.34
C GLY A 12 12.23 16.48 22.80
N GLU A 13 12.61 17.35 21.87
CA GLU A 13 11.68 18.26 21.19
C GLU A 13 11.30 17.70 19.81
N LEU A 14 9.98 17.62 19.56
CA LEU A 14 9.39 17.21 18.29
C LEU A 14 8.96 18.45 17.51
N LEU A 15 9.49 18.58 16.29
CA LEU A 15 9.10 19.61 15.34
C LEU A 15 7.94 19.08 14.49
N GLY A 16 6.81 19.78 14.53
CA GLY A 16 5.62 19.46 13.76
C GLY A 16 5.11 20.65 12.96
N LYS A 17 4.06 20.40 12.19
CA LYS A 17 3.32 21.41 11.43
C LYS A 17 1.84 21.32 11.75
N LYS A 18 1.20 22.46 11.94
CA LYS A 18 -0.25 22.58 11.93
C LYS A 18 -0.71 22.65 10.47
N VAL A 19 -1.51 21.67 10.05
CA VAL A 19 -1.97 21.51 8.67
C VAL A 19 -3.50 21.58 8.64
N SER A 20 -4.02 22.42 7.75
CA SER A 20 -5.45 22.45 7.44
C SER A 20 -5.73 21.45 6.32
N SER A 21 -6.64 20.51 6.57
CA SER A 21 -7.14 19.59 5.55
C SER A 21 -8.01 20.34 4.56
N SER A 22 -7.66 20.30 3.27
CA SER A 22 -8.49 20.84 2.19
C SER A 22 -9.81 20.10 2.02
N ASN A 23 -9.88 18.84 2.46
CA ASN A 23 -11.00 17.94 2.17
C ASN A 23 -12.01 17.84 3.31
N THR A 24 -11.60 18.14 4.54
CA THR A 24 -12.48 18.04 5.74
C THR A 24 -12.61 19.34 6.51
N GLY A 25 -11.87 20.40 6.14
CA GLY A 25 -11.86 21.69 6.85
C GLY A 25 -11.23 21.64 8.26
N GLY A 26 -10.95 20.45 8.78
CA GLY A 26 -10.31 20.24 10.07
C GLY A 26 -8.82 20.58 10.06
N VAL A 27 -8.32 21.00 11.22
CA VAL A 27 -6.90 21.26 11.43
C VAL A 27 -6.31 20.10 12.22
N PHE A 28 -5.22 19.52 11.71
CA PHE A 28 -4.50 18.46 12.37
C PHE A 28 -3.02 18.80 12.50
N TYR A 29 -2.35 18.19 13.49
CA TYR A 29 -0.93 18.37 13.73
C TYR A 29 -0.17 17.20 13.12
N SER A 30 0.78 17.50 12.24
CA SER A 30 1.59 16.53 11.52
C SER A 30 3.02 16.58 12.06
N PHE A 31 3.46 15.49 12.69
CA PHE A 31 4.82 15.31 13.18
C PHE A 31 5.48 14.23 12.33
N GLN A 32 6.12 14.65 11.24
CA GLN A 32 6.64 13.75 10.19
C GLN A 32 8.03 13.18 10.50
N GLY A 33 8.47 13.23 11.76
CA GLY A 33 9.76 12.69 12.15
C GLY A 33 9.93 12.58 13.66
N ILE A 34 10.47 11.43 14.08
CA ILE A 34 11.11 11.25 15.39
C ILE A 34 12.61 11.48 15.15
N PRO A 35 13.28 12.38 15.90
CA PRO A 35 14.67 12.75 15.62
C PRO A 35 15.63 11.65 16.05
N TYR A 36 15.77 10.60 15.25
CA TYR A 36 16.83 9.60 15.43
C TYR A 36 18.02 9.79 14.47
N ALA A 37 17.92 10.62 13.42
CA ALA A 37 19.04 10.85 12.50
C ALA A 37 18.97 12.17 11.72
N LYS A 38 20.15 12.70 11.35
CA LYS A 38 20.28 13.81 10.39
C LYS A 38 19.71 13.38 9.02
N PRO A 39 18.95 14.24 8.32
CA PRO A 39 18.42 13.91 6.99
C PRO A 39 19.57 13.58 6.02
N PRO A 40 19.46 12.52 5.19
CA PRO A 40 20.49 12.15 4.24
C PRO A 40 20.51 13.17 3.09
N VAL A 41 21.32 14.22 3.26
CA VAL A 41 21.62 15.22 2.25
C VAL A 41 22.98 14.89 1.64
N GLY A 42 23.00 14.52 0.36
CA GLY A 42 24.24 14.15 -0.34
C GLY A 42 24.02 13.30 -1.59
N PRO A 43 25.11 12.86 -2.25
CA PRO A 43 25.07 12.05 -3.48
C PRO A 43 24.40 10.68 -3.30
N LEU A 44 24.29 10.22 -2.06
CA LEU A 44 23.68 8.96 -1.63
C LEU A 44 22.18 9.08 -1.32
N ARG A 45 21.58 10.25 -1.58
CA ARG A 45 20.11 10.38 -1.57
C ARG A 45 19.53 9.42 -2.59
N PHE A 46 18.46 8.70 -2.22
CA PHE A 46 17.68 7.88 -3.15
C PHE A 46 17.44 8.63 -4.47
N LYS A 47 18.10 8.13 -5.52
CA LYS A 47 17.87 8.57 -6.88
C LYS A 47 16.80 7.62 -7.42
N VAL A 48 15.64 8.17 -7.77
CA VAL A 48 14.61 7.38 -8.46
C VAL A 48 15.26 6.84 -9.73
N ASP A 49 15.28 5.51 -9.87
CA ASP A 49 15.86 4.87 -11.04
C ASP A 49 14.96 5.16 -12.24
N THR A 50 15.56 5.74 -13.28
CA THR A 50 14.91 6.04 -14.57
C THR A 50 14.80 4.78 -15.45
N THR A 51 14.99 3.57 -14.92
CA THR A 51 14.55 2.34 -15.58
C THR A 51 13.25 1.79 -15.01
N SER A 52 12.74 2.39 -13.92
CA SER A 52 11.46 2.11 -13.28
C SER A 52 10.25 2.76 -13.97
N PHE A 53 10.34 3.13 -15.26
CA PHE A 53 9.28 3.88 -15.94
C PHE A 53 7.95 3.10 -16.11
N VAL A 54 7.86 1.86 -15.61
CA VAL A 54 6.63 1.07 -15.54
C VAL A 54 6.12 0.91 -14.09
N THR A 55 6.70 1.54 -13.07
CA THR A 55 6.17 1.48 -11.68
C THR A 55 5.59 2.82 -11.24
N ASN A 56 4.47 3.20 -11.87
CA ASN A 56 3.37 3.66 -11.02
C ASN A 56 3.14 2.54 -9.98
N ASN A 57 3.09 2.85 -8.69
CA ASN A 57 2.92 1.88 -7.59
C ASN A 57 1.82 0.81 -7.85
N SER A 58 0.88 1.06 -8.76
CA SER A 58 -0.15 0.10 -9.15
C SER A 58 0.33 -1.00 -10.13
N SER A 59 1.17 -0.74 -11.13
CA SER A 59 1.58 -1.74 -12.14
C SER A 59 2.61 -2.76 -11.64
N GLY A 60 3.27 -2.49 -10.51
CA GLY A 60 4.13 -3.46 -9.81
C GLY A 60 3.40 -4.73 -9.32
N PHE A 61 2.08 -4.79 -9.48
CA PHE A 61 1.24 -5.93 -9.12
C PHE A 61 0.49 -6.53 -10.33
N LEU A 62 0.91 -6.21 -11.56
CA LEU A 62 0.40 -6.87 -12.76
C LEU A 62 0.69 -8.39 -12.68
N SER A 63 -0.30 -9.21 -13.02
CA SER A 63 -0.16 -10.66 -13.05
C SER A 63 -0.76 -11.21 -14.33
N ILE A 64 0.05 -11.96 -15.07
CA ILE A 64 -0.36 -12.61 -16.31
C ILE A 64 0.22 -14.03 -16.32
N GLU A 65 -0.57 -14.99 -15.85
CA GLU A 65 -0.23 -16.41 -15.90
C GLU A 65 -0.01 -16.86 -17.33
N GLY A 66 1.11 -17.57 -17.55
CA GLY A 66 1.53 -18.04 -18.87
C GLY A 66 2.40 -17.05 -19.65
N SER A 67 2.84 -15.95 -19.04
CA SER A 67 3.82 -15.02 -19.61
C SER A 67 5.08 -14.88 -18.74
N ASP A 68 5.99 -14.01 -19.16
CA ASP A 68 7.18 -13.58 -18.43
C ASP A 68 6.90 -12.58 -17.29
N VAL A 69 5.64 -12.18 -17.08
CA VAL A 69 5.27 -11.23 -16.03
C VAL A 69 5.28 -11.90 -14.66
N VAL A 70 6.24 -11.50 -13.83
CA VAL A 70 6.32 -11.88 -12.43
C VAL A 70 5.41 -10.95 -11.60
N PRO A 71 4.44 -11.47 -10.83
CA PRO A 71 3.61 -10.65 -9.97
C PRO A 71 4.37 -10.20 -8.71
N ASN A 72 3.74 -9.31 -7.94
CA ASN A 72 4.25 -8.84 -6.65
C ASN A 72 5.61 -8.10 -6.73
N ASN A 73 5.99 -7.56 -7.89
CA ASN A 73 7.22 -6.76 -8.02
C ASN A 73 7.23 -5.58 -7.05
N GLY A 74 6.08 -4.95 -6.77
CA GLY A 74 5.98 -3.92 -5.74
C GLY A 74 6.39 -4.39 -4.33
N LEU A 75 6.13 -5.67 -3.97
CA LEU A 75 6.60 -6.25 -2.70
C LEU A 75 8.08 -6.63 -2.77
N ARG A 76 8.56 -7.04 -3.94
CA ARG A 76 9.98 -7.35 -4.16
C ARG A 76 10.83 -6.08 -4.07
N ASP A 77 10.34 -4.96 -4.59
CA ASP A 77 10.96 -3.64 -4.46
C ASP A 77 11.05 -3.23 -2.98
N GLN A 78 9.99 -3.47 -2.19
CA GLN A 78 10.03 -3.26 -0.75
C GLN A 78 11.10 -4.13 -0.07
N VAL A 79 11.22 -5.41 -0.44
CA VAL A 79 12.28 -6.28 0.09
C VAL A 79 13.68 -5.79 -0.32
N MET A 80 13.87 -5.34 -1.56
CA MET A 80 15.14 -4.77 -2.00
C MET A 80 15.52 -3.52 -1.22
N ALA A 81 14.55 -2.65 -0.93
CA ALA A 81 14.76 -1.49 -0.06
C ALA A 81 15.18 -1.91 1.37
N LEU A 82 14.59 -2.98 1.91
CA LEU A 82 14.97 -3.51 3.22
C LEU A 82 16.34 -4.17 3.24
N ILE A 83 16.72 -4.88 2.19
CA ILE A 83 18.07 -5.42 2.01
C ILE A 83 19.06 -4.26 2.00
N TRP A 84 18.79 -3.22 1.21
CA TRP A 84 19.61 -2.02 1.18
C TRP A 84 19.74 -1.38 2.58
N VAL A 85 18.63 -1.20 3.31
CA VAL A 85 18.67 -0.68 4.67
C VAL A 85 19.56 -1.57 5.55
N LYS A 86 19.35 -2.89 5.52
CA LYS A 86 20.13 -3.82 6.33
C LYS A 86 21.63 -3.76 6.02
N GLU A 87 21.99 -3.60 4.76
CA GLU A 87 23.39 -3.55 4.32
C GLU A 87 24.07 -2.21 4.60
N ASN A 88 23.32 -1.12 4.65
CA ASN A 88 23.89 0.23 4.62
C ASN A 88 23.61 1.05 5.89
N ILE A 89 22.60 0.71 6.70
CA ILE A 89 22.15 1.59 7.79
C ILE A 89 23.21 1.78 8.90
N SER A 90 24.17 0.87 9.03
CA SER A 90 25.31 1.03 9.95
C SER A 90 26.17 2.25 9.63
N GLU A 91 26.33 2.59 8.34
CA GLU A 91 27.06 3.78 7.89
C GLU A 91 26.34 5.08 8.28
N PHE A 92 25.04 5.00 8.58
CA PHE A 92 24.21 6.12 9.03
C PHE A 92 23.97 6.09 10.54
N GLY A 93 24.67 5.22 11.28
CA GLY A 93 24.57 5.10 12.74
C GLY A 93 23.34 4.32 13.23
N GLY A 94 22.63 3.62 12.34
CA GLY A 94 21.55 2.71 12.74
C GLY A 94 22.03 1.28 13.00
N ASP A 95 21.20 0.49 13.67
CA ASP A 95 21.47 -0.93 13.93
C ASP A 95 20.76 -1.82 12.88
N PRO A 96 21.49 -2.50 11.98
CA PRO A 96 20.89 -3.35 10.96
C PRO A 96 20.18 -4.59 11.54
N ASN A 97 20.40 -4.93 12.81
CA ASN A 97 19.73 -6.03 13.50
C ASN A 97 18.46 -5.59 14.25
N ASN A 98 18.16 -4.29 14.26
CA ASN A 98 17.01 -3.73 14.99
C ASN A 98 16.20 -2.75 14.15
N VAL A 99 15.87 -3.15 12.92
CA VAL A 99 15.01 -2.39 12.02
C VAL A 99 13.54 -2.71 12.33
N THR A 100 12.73 -1.67 12.52
CA THR A 100 11.25 -1.77 12.65
C THR A 100 10.61 -1.10 11.45
N ILE A 101 9.59 -1.73 10.88
CA ILE A 101 8.90 -1.22 9.70
C ILE A 101 7.47 -0.85 10.10
N GLU A 102 7.04 0.31 9.65
CA GLU A 102 5.69 0.83 9.88
C GLU A 102 4.99 0.98 8.53
N GLY A 103 3.71 0.60 8.48
CA GLY A 103 2.90 0.75 7.28
C GLY A 103 1.44 0.99 7.63
N ILE A 104 0.86 1.97 6.93
CA ILE A 104 -0.55 2.31 7.03
C ILE A 104 -1.30 1.67 5.85
N SER A 105 -2.48 1.14 6.11
CA SER A 105 -3.37 0.52 5.12
C SER A 105 -2.66 -0.62 4.36
N ALA A 106 -2.47 -0.51 3.06
CA ALA A 106 -1.83 -1.55 2.24
C ALA A 106 -0.34 -1.82 2.58
N GLY A 107 0.30 -1.00 3.43
CA GLY A 107 1.73 -1.10 3.75
C GLY A 107 2.13 -1.93 4.98
N GLY A 108 1.21 -2.45 5.81
CA GLY A 108 1.53 -2.96 7.15
C GLY A 108 1.93 -4.45 7.28
N LEU A 109 3.13 -4.89 6.85
CA LEU A 109 3.41 -6.34 6.68
C LEU A 109 4.84 -6.88 7.02
N PHE A 110 5.46 -6.68 8.21
CA PHE A 110 6.93 -6.97 8.35
C PHE A 110 7.54 -7.36 9.75
N HIS A 111 8.88 -7.47 9.80
CA HIS A 111 9.75 -8.11 10.81
C HIS A 111 9.96 -7.34 12.14
N LYS A 112 8.93 -7.25 12.98
CA LYS A 112 8.59 -6.11 13.87
C LYS A 112 7.83 -5.11 13.02
N ALA A 113 6.53 -5.31 13.00
CA ALA A 113 5.62 -4.49 12.23
C ALA A 113 4.65 -3.78 13.14
N ILE A 114 4.43 -2.52 12.79
CA ILE A 114 3.25 -1.77 13.19
C ILE A 114 2.36 -1.74 11.95
N ALA A 115 1.23 -2.45 12.02
CA ALA A 115 0.21 -2.42 10.99
C ALA A 115 -0.93 -1.50 11.45
N GLN A 116 -1.08 -0.36 10.77
CA GLN A 116 -2.11 0.62 11.08
C GLN A 116 -3.20 0.56 10.02
N SER A 117 -4.41 0.20 10.41
CA SER A 117 -5.60 0.25 9.54
C SER A 117 -5.50 -0.60 8.28
N GLY A 118 -4.74 -1.70 8.33
CA GLY A 118 -4.58 -2.61 7.21
C GLY A 118 -3.90 -3.91 7.56
N THR A 119 -4.31 -4.98 6.87
CA THR A 119 -3.72 -6.33 6.98
C THR A 119 -3.81 -7.05 5.64
N ALA A 120 -3.03 -8.11 5.45
CA ALA A 120 -3.13 -9.00 4.30
C ALA A 120 -4.50 -9.67 4.12
N LEU A 121 -5.38 -9.62 5.14
CA LEU A 121 -6.71 -10.22 5.11
C LEU A 121 -7.79 -9.26 4.57
N LEU A 122 -7.46 -7.98 4.33
CA LEU A 122 -8.41 -7.07 3.69
C LEU A 122 -8.66 -7.53 2.25
N PRO A 123 -9.94 -7.63 1.80
CA PRO A 123 -10.27 -8.02 0.43
C PRO A 123 -9.63 -7.13 -0.65
N ALA A 124 -9.31 -5.88 -0.31
CA ALA A 124 -8.64 -4.94 -1.20
C ALA A 124 -7.10 -5.08 -1.21
N CYS A 125 -6.50 -5.95 -0.39
CA CYS A 125 -5.04 -6.09 -0.29
C CYS A 125 -4.51 -7.38 -0.92
N TYR A 126 -5.39 -8.28 -1.34
CA TYR A 126 -5.04 -9.55 -1.98
C TYR A 126 -6.18 -9.99 -2.89
N VAL A 127 -5.84 -10.55 -4.05
CA VAL A 127 -6.80 -11.26 -4.90
C VAL A 127 -6.23 -12.59 -5.32
N ARG A 128 -7.13 -13.53 -5.62
CA ARG A 128 -6.74 -14.82 -6.19
C ARG A 128 -6.12 -14.62 -7.56
N LYS A 129 -5.21 -15.52 -7.91
CA LYS A 129 -4.51 -15.53 -9.20
C LYS A 129 -5.45 -15.49 -10.40
N SER A 130 -6.58 -16.20 -10.33
CA SER A 130 -7.60 -16.19 -11.38
C SER A 130 -8.26 -14.81 -11.56
N VAL A 131 -8.48 -14.07 -10.48
CA VAL A 131 -9.07 -12.72 -10.52
C VAL A 131 -8.05 -11.73 -11.07
N ALA A 132 -6.78 -11.82 -10.64
CA ALA A 132 -5.70 -11.00 -11.19
C ALA A 132 -5.57 -11.22 -12.70
N GLN A 133 -5.63 -12.48 -13.17
CA GLN A 133 -5.62 -12.82 -14.59
C GLN A 133 -6.78 -12.17 -15.36
N GLN A 134 -8.01 -12.29 -14.84
CA GLN A 134 -9.20 -11.73 -15.47
C GLN A 134 -9.12 -10.21 -15.57
N ARG A 135 -8.57 -9.53 -14.56
CA ARG A 135 -8.33 -8.09 -14.61
C ARG A 135 -7.33 -7.72 -15.69
N SER A 136 -6.21 -8.44 -15.79
CA SER A 136 -5.20 -8.20 -16.83
C SER A 136 -5.77 -8.35 -18.24
N TYR A 137 -6.61 -9.35 -18.50
CA TYR A 137 -7.27 -9.47 -19.81
C TYR A 137 -8.28 -8.36 -20.06
N ARG A 138 -9.10 -7.99 -19.09
CA ARG A 138 -10.04 -6.85 -19.25
C ARG A 138 -9.33 -5.53 -19.49
N LEU A 139 -8.16 -5.34 -18.88
CA LEU A 139 -7.30 -4.20 -19.17
C LEU A 139 -6.85 -4.21 -20.64
N GLY A 140 -6.40 -5.38 -21.12
CA GLY A 140 -6.08 -5.57 -22.55
C GLY A 140 -7.26 -5.24 -23.44
N GLU A 141 -8.45 -5.78 -23.15
CA GLU A 141 -9.69 -5.52 -23.90
C GLU A 141 -10.07 -4.04 -23.91
N ALA A 142 -9.96 -3.35 -22.77
CA ALA A 142 -10.18 -1.90 -22.66
C ALA A 142 -9.19 -1.07 -23.49
N LEU A 143 -8.01 -1.63 -23.79
CA LEU A 143 -7.00 -1.05 -24.67
C LEU A 143 -7.14 -1.51 -26.13
N GLY A 144 -8.11 -2.38 -26.44
CA GLY A 144 -8.35 -2.92 -27.79
C GLY A 144 -7.54 -4.18 -28.14
N PHE A 145 -6.94 -4.84 -27.14
CA PHE A 145 -6.26 -6.11 -27.31
C PHE A 145 -7.24 -7.29 -27.19
N ASN A 146 -7.41 -8.04 -28.29
CA ASN A 146 -8.46 -9.08 -28.40
C ASN A 146 -7.91 -10.51 -28.47
N LYS A 147 -6.61 -10.72 -28.26
CA LYS A 147 -6.00 -12.06 -28.29
C LYS A 147 -6.07 -12.71 -26.91
N LYS A 148 -6.08 -14.04 -26.86
CA LYS A 148 -6.06 -14.81 -25.60
C LYS A 148 -4.66 -15.26 -25.17
N ASP A 149 -3.65 -15.01 -25.99
CA ASP A 149 -2.28 -15.40 -25.69
C ASP A 149 -1.69 -14.55 -24.55
N PRO A 150 -1.26 -15.15 -23.43
CA PRO A 150 -0.78 -14.40 -22.27
C PRO A 150 0.51 -13.61 -22.56
N GLN A 151 1.45 -14.18 -23.32
CA GLN A 151 2.71 -13.50 -23.63
C GLN A 151 2.46 -12.31 -24.57
N ALA A 152 1.61 -12.46 -25.58
CA ALA A 152 1.23 -11.37 -26.45
C ALA A 152 0.51 -10.24 -25.70
N LEU A 153 -0.30 -10.56 -24.67
CA LEU A 153 -0.90 -9.55 -23.79
C LEU A 153 0.19 -8.81 -23.02
N ALA A 154 1.12 -9.53 -22.40
CA ALA A 154 2.23 -8.94 -21.66
C ALA A 154 3.08 -8.01 -22.55
N ASP A 155 3.43 -8.47 -23.75
CA ASP A 155 4.23 -7.69 -24.70
C ASP A 155 3.46 -6.46 -25.21
N TYR A 156 2.17 -6.60 -25.45
CA TYR A 156 1.31 -5.47 -25.82
C TYR A 156 1.27 -4.41 -24.71
N LEU A 157 1.04 -4.81 -23.45
CA LEU A 157 0.96 -3.88 -22.32
C LEU A 157 2.28 -3.12 -22.09
N LYS A 158 3.44 -3.68 -22.44
CA LYS A 158 4.75 -2.99 -22.41
C LYS A 158 4.84 -1.84 -23.42
N THR A 159 3.99 -1.82 -24.46
CA THR A 159 3.96 -0.76 -25.49
C THR A 159 2.98 0.37 -25.19
N VAL A 160 2.11 0.20 -24.20
CA VAL A 160 1.03 1.13 -23.86
C VAL A 160 1.59 2.28 -23.03
N THR A 161 1.17 3.52 -23.31
CA THR A 161 1.67 4.67 -22.53
C THR A 161 1.06 4.69 -21.13
N PRO A 162 1.73 5.29 -20.12
CA PRO A 162 1.18 5.42 -18.78
C PRO A 162 -0.20 6.08 -18.74
N GLU A 163 -0.47 7.07 -19.60
CA GLU A 163 -1.75 7.78 -19.67
C GLU A 163 -2.88 6.88 -20.18
N GLN A 164 -2.59 6.09 -21.23
CA GLN A 164 -3.52 5.09 -21.75
C GLN A 164 -3.80 4.00 -20.71
N LEU A 165 -2.76 3.56 -20.00
CA LEU A 165 -2.88 2.55 -18.96
C LEU A 165 -3.77 3.04 -17.81
N VAL A 166 -3.55 4.25 -17.30
CA VAL A 166 -4.39 4.84 -16.24
C VAL A 166 -5.85 4.93 -16.69
N THR A 167 -6.09 5.48 -17.88
CA THR A 167 -7.46 5.62 -18.42
C THR A 167 -8.15 4.26 -18.61
N ALA A 168 -7.42 3.24 -19.06
CA ALA A 168 -7.98 1.91 -19.27
C ALA A 168 -8.26 1.19 -17.93
N THR A 169 -7.47 1.43 -16.89
CA THR A 169 -7.69 0.80 -15.57
C THR A 169 -9.02 1.19 -14.93
N GLU A 170 -9.51 2.41 -15.19
CA GLU A 170 -10.83 2.87 -14.71
C GLU A 170 -11.98 2.04 -15.29
N ASN A 171 -11.81 1.52 -16.51
CA ASN A 171 -12.85 0.80 -17.26
C ASN A 171 -12.68 -0.73 -17.21
N ALA A 172 -11.58 -1.23 -16.64
CA ALA A 172 -11.25 -2.65 -16.67
C ALA A 172 -11.85 -3.45 -15.50
N LEU A 173 -12.35 -2.78 -14.45
CA LEU A 173 -13.05 -3.41 -13.33
C LEU A 173 -14.50 -3.74 -13.69
N SER A 174 -15.07 -4.79 -13.07
CA SER A 174 -16.45 -5.22 -13.32
C SER A 174 -17.40 -4.40 -12.49
N GLU A 175 -18.69 -4.42 -12.83
CA GLU A 175 -19.72 -3.76 -12.01
C GLU A 175 -19.71 -4.26 -10.55
N GLU A 176 -19.52 -5.57 -10.35
CA GLU A 176 -19.38 -6.12 -9.00
C GLU A 176 -18.16 -5.54 -8.28
N GLU A 177 -17.01 -5.44 -8.96
CA GLU A 177 -15.79 -4.90 -8.38
C GLU A 177 -15.86 -3.41 -8.09
N THR A 178 -16.49 -2.62 -8.96
CA THR A 178 -16.70 -1.18 -8.75
C THR A 178 -17.73 -0.90 -7.67
N SER A 179 -18.67 -1.82 -7.42
CA SER A 179 -19.65 -1.72 -6.33
C SER A 179 -19.07 -1.97 -4.93
N ARG A 180 -17.84 -2.53 -4.85
CA ARG A 180 -17.20 -2.80 -3.56
C ARG A 180 -16.71 -1.50 -2.93
N LEU A 181 -16.81 -1.46 -1.60
CA LEU A 181 -16.35 -0.35 -0.77
C LEU A 181 -14.87 0.02 -0.96
N LEU A 182 -14.02 -0.93 -1.32
CA LEU A 182 -12.63 -0.68 -1.67
C LEU A 182 -12.17 -1.73 -2.66
N THR A 183 -11.72 -1.31 -3.84
CA THR A 183 -11.15 -2.20 -4.86
C THR A 183 -10.07 -1.48 -5.64
N PHE A 184 -8.97 -2.19 -5.89
CA PHE A 184 -7.88 -1.72 -6.73
C PHE A 184 -7.78 -2.63 -7.97
N MET A 185 -7.30 -2.07 -9.07
CA MET A 185 -7.11 -2.84 -10.31
C MET A 185 -5.99 -3.87 -10.15
N PHE A 186 -4.89 -3.47 -9.51
CA PHE A 186 -3.73 -4.31 -9.32
C PHE A 186 -3.53 -4.58 -7.85
N ASN A 187 -3.30 -5.85 -7.52
CA ASN A 187 -3.25 -6.35 -6.15
C ASN A 187 -2.19 -7.45 -6.02
N PRO A 188 -1.60 -7.61 -4.82
CA PRO A 188 -0.87 -8.82 -4.51
C PRO A 188 -1.68 -10.08 -4.80
N THR A 189 -1.01 -11.12 -5.31
CA THR A 189 -1.62 -12.40 -5.66
C THR A 189 -0.67 -13.55 -5.35
N GLU A 190 -1.20 -14.76 -5.18
CA GLU A 190 -0.39 -15.96 -4.98
C GLU A 190 0.44 -16.33 -6.22
N GLU A 191 1.63 -16.84 -5.94
CA GLU A 191 2.63 -17.32 -6.90
C GLU A 191 2.84 -18.82 -6.72
N SER A 192 3.25 -19.48 -7.81
CA SER A 192 3.60 -20.90 -7.80
C SER A 192 5.10 -21.07 -8.05
N GLY A 193 5.70 -22.09 -7.42
CA GLY A 193 7.09 -22.45 -7.66
C GLY A 193 8.08 -21.93 -6.62
N LEU A 194 9.35 -22.29 -6.82
CA LEU A 194 10.45 -21.92 -5.92
C LEU A 194 10.71 -20.40 -6.01
N GLY A 195 10.70 -19.71 -4.87
CA GLY A 195 10.91 -18.26 -4.83
C GLY A 195 9.61 -17.42 -4.94
N ALA A 196 8.44 -18.06 -4.88
CA ALA A 196 7.15 -17.39 -4.72
C ALA A 196 7.17 -16.45 -3.51
N PHE A 197 6.80 -15.17 -3.71
CA PHE A 197 6.74 -14.20 -2.62
C PHE A 197 5.53 -14.47 -1.72
N ILE A 198 4.36 -14.66 -2.35
CA ILE A 198 3.13 -15.08 -1.69
C ILE A 198 2.84 -16.52 -2.14
N PRO A 199 3.17 -17.56 -1.36
CA PRO A 199 3.07 -18.95 -1.81
C PRO A 199 1.64 -19.52 -1.81
N GLY A 200 0.65 -18.75 -1.33
CA GLY A 200 -0.73 -19.17 -1.25
C GLY A 200 -1.64 -18.11 -0.63
N ASP A 201 -2.91 -18.48 -0.46
CA ASP A 201 -3.93 -17.61 0.14
C ASP A 201 -3.52 -17.17 1.57
N PRO A 202 -3.43 -15.85 1.84
CA PRO A 202 -2.96 -15.34 3.13
C PRO A 202 -3.78 -15.84 4.33
N PHE A 203 -5.09 -16.05 4.17
CA PHE A 203 -5.93 -16.57 5.24
C PHE A 203 -5.58 -18.03 5.57
N GLN A 204 -5.34 -18.86 4.55
CA GLN A 204 -4.89 -20.23 4.76
C GLN A 204 -3.49 -20.29 5.37
N LEU A 205 -2.54 -19.49 4.87
CA LEU A 205 -1.19 -19.43 5.42
C LEU A 205 -1.19 -19.03 6.89
N LEU A 206 -1.98 -18.01 7.25
CA LEU A 206 -2.15 -17.59 8.65
C LEU A 206 -2.79 -18.69 9.51
N LYS A 207 -3.86 -19.33 9.03
CA LYS A 207 -4.54 -20.43 9.73
C LYS A 207 -3.61 -21.62 9.98
N GLN A 208 -2.68 -21.88 9.06
CA GLN A 208 -1.71 -22.98 9.15
C GLN A 208 -0.45 -22.59 9.94
N GLY A 209 -0.34 -21.34 10.42
CA GLY A 209 0.86 -20.87 11.13
C GLY A 209 2.07 -20.64 10.22
N GLN A 210 1.86 -20.57 8.90
CA GLN A 210 2.90 -20.38 7.90
C GLN A 210 3.21 -18.89 7.70
N PHE A 211 3.70 -18.25 8.74
CA PHE A 211 4.14 -16.85 8.73
C PHE A 211 5.29 -16.64 9.72
N HIS A 212 6.00 -15.53 9.56
CA HIS A 212 7.09 -15.18 10.46
C HIS A 212 6.54 -14.74 11.83
N LYS A 213 6.95 -15.42 12.88
CA LYS A 213 6.57 -15.08 14.26
C LYS A 213 7.49 -13.99 14.80
N VAL A 214 7.03 -12.75 14.72
CA VAL A 214 7.74 -11.56 15.19
C VAL A 214 6.82 -10.75 16.11
N PRO A 215 7.37 -9.90 17.00
CA PRO A 215 6.55 -8.94 17.73
C PRO A 215 5.72 -8.10 16.75
N PHE A 216 4.42 -7.99 17.00
CA PHE A 216 3.49 -7.37 16.08
C PHE A 216 2.57 -6.44 16.85
N ILE A 217 2.49 -5.19 16.40
CA ILE A 217 1.57 -4.20 16.92
C ILE A 217 0.57 -3.93 15.80
N VAL A 218 -0.72 -4.06 16.10
CA VAL A 218 -1.79 -3.74 15.14
C VAL A 218 -2.74 -2.74 15.77
N GLY A 219 -3.24 -1.82 14.95
CA GLY A 219 -4.27 -0.90 15.38
C GLY A 219 -5.17 -0.44 14.24
N VAL A 220 -6.35 0.06 14.61
CA VAL A 220 -7.31 0.69 13.71
C VAL A 220 -7.74 2.02 14.30
N THR A 221 -8.22 2.94 13.46
CA THR A 221 -8.92 4.13 13.95
C THR A 221 -10.33 3.76 14.41
N SER A 222 -10.91 4.55 15.29
CA SER A 222 -12.32 4.45 15.69
C SER A 222 -13.32 4.72 14.55
N ALA A 223 -12.85 5.14 13.36
CA ALA A 223 -13.66 5.74 12.30
C ALA A 223 -13.33 5.31 10.86
N GLU A 224 -12.69 4.16 10.62
CA GLU A 224 -12.22 3.72 9.29
C GLU A 224 -13.27 3.90 8.16
N GLY A 225 -14.53 3.55 8.45
CA GLY A 225 -15.63 3.63 7.47
C GLY A 225 -15.93 5.03 6.95
N LYS A 226 -15.59 6.09 7.70
CA LYS A 226 -15.82 7.48 7.24
C LYS A 226 -14.97 7.84 6.03
N LEU A 227 -13.73 7.32 5.94
CA LEU A 227 -12.87 7.52 4.78
C LEU A 227 -13.52 6.91 3.53
N VAL A 228 -14.01 5.68 3.69
CA VAL A 228 -14.57 4.88 2.60
C VAL A 228 -15.90 5.44 2.10
N LEU A 229 -16.78 5.86 3.01
CA LEU A 229 -18.07 6.45 2.64
C LEU A 229 -17.89 7.80 1.91
N ASN A 230 -16.83 8.55 2.19
CA ASN A 230 -16.52 9.82 1.52
C ASN A 230 -16.19 9.63 0.04
N VAL A 231 -15.67 8.46 -0.33
CA VAL A 231 -15.28 8.14 -1.70
C VAL A 231 -16.47 7.65 -2.53
N HIS A 232 -17.44 6.97 -1.92
CA HIS A 232 -18.50 6.28 -2.67
C HIS A 232 -19.90 6.91 -2.56
N ASN A 233 -20.25 7.61 -1.47
CA ASN A 233 -21.61 8.16 -1.33
C ASN A 233 -21.71 9.28 -0.27
N GLN A 234 -21.63 10.55 -0.70
CA GLN A 234 -21.80 11.71 0.18
C GLN A 234 -23.20 11.82 0.83
N ALA A 235 -24.24 11.26 0.21
CA ALA A 235 -25.60 11.31 0.75
C ALA A 235 -25.75 10.43 1.99
N ILE A 236 -25.21 9.21 1.96
CA ILE A 236 -25.18 8.29 3.12
C ILE A 236 -24.38 8.91 4.27
N LEU A 237 -23.26 9.56 3.96
CA LEU A 237 -22.50 10.29 4.98
C LEU A 237 -23.32 11.37 5.65
N THR A 238 -24.05 12.18 4.88
CA THR A 238 -24.84 13.30 5.42
C THR A 238 -25.95 12.83 6.35
N GLU A 239 -26.54 11.66 6.06
CA GLU A 239 -27.56 11.02 6.90
C GLU A 239 -26.98 10.37 8.17
N TRP A 240 -25.81 9.73 8.08
CA TRP A 240 -25.24 8.96 9.18
C TRP A 240 -24.23 9.73 10.04
N LEU A 241 -23.61 10.80 9.53
CA LEU A 241 -22.64 11.63 10.26
C LEU A 241 -23.18 12.16 11.58
N PRO A 242 -24.43 12.65 11.68
CA PRO A 242 -25.00 13.12 12.96
C PRO A 242 -25.14 12.02 14.03
N SER A 243 -25.13 10.74 13.62
CA SER A 243 -25.27 9.56 14.48
C SER A 243 -23.95 9.12 15.12
N PHE A 244 -22.81 9.60 14.59
CA PHE A 244 -21.50 9.32 15.16
C PHE A 244 -21.15 10.42 16.17
N GLY A 245 -20.96 10.05 17.44
CA GLY A 245 -20.56 10.99 18.51
C GLY A 245 -19.21 11.69 18.22
N GLU A 246 -18.94 12.80 18.91
CA GLU A 246 -17.70 13.57 18.76
C GLU A 246 -16.43 12.74 19.11
N ASP A 247 -16.57 11.71 19.94
CA ASP A 247 -15.49 10.82 20.41
C ASP A 247 -14.85 9.94 19.32
N VAL A 248 -15.41 9.92 18.11
CA VAL A 248 -14.96 9.08 17.00
C VAL A 248 -13.63 9.60 16.39
N LEU A 249 -13.10 10.73 16.86
CA LEU A 249 -11.82 11.29 16.39
C LEU A 249 -10.61 10.96 17.29
N ASP A 250 -10.81 10.35 18.46
CA ASP A 250 -9.80 10.33 19.53
C ASP A 250 -9.01 9.02 19.75
N GLY A 251 -9.05 8.05 18.83
CA GLY A 251 -8.40 6.76 19.11
C GLY A 251 -7.80 6.03 17.92
N VAL A 252 -6.47 5.88 17.93
CA VAL A 252 -5.82 4.69 17.38
C VAL A 252 -5.85 3.63 18.48
N ILE A 253 -6.61 2.56 18.29
CA ILE A 253 -6.69 1.47 19.26
C ILE A 253 -5.60 0.45 18.90
N PHE A 254 -4.51 0.43 19.65
CA PHE A 254 -3.50 -0.63 19.54
C PHE A 254 -3.91 -1.83 20.40
N ARG A 255 -3.88 -3.03 19.82
CA ARG A 255 -3.96 -4.29 20.57
C ARG A 255 -2.66 -5.06 20.35
N GLY A 256 -1.96 -5.34 21.46
CA GLY A 256 -0.75 -6.15 21.51
C GLY A 256 -1.02 -7.59 21.93
#